data_AF-A0A3D4EKA8-F1
#
_entry.id   AF-A0A3D4EKA8-F1
#
_cell.length_a   1.000
_cell.length_b   1.000
_cell.length_c   1.000
_cell.angle_alpha   90.00
_cell.angle_beta   90.00
_cell.angle_gamma   90.00
#
_symmetry.space_group_name_H-M   'P 1'
#
loop_
_entity.id
_entity.type
_entity.pdbx_description
1 polymer ?
#
loop_
_entity_poly.entity_id
_entity_poly.type
_entity_poly.pdbx_seq_one_letter_code
_entity_poly.pdbx_strand_id
1 'polypeptide(L)'
;MTITEEKLENILSSPEEAARIADLIYVTDEHLTICRKKHGKGFTYCKNDKTIKSKQLLKRIKELVIPPAWQDVLIAEPANGHLQAVGRDEKDRKVYLYHETWNKLRNETKFLKLAAFANVLPEIRKQVDQDLDAPQMTKRKVLALVVRLMEETHIRVGNDCYAKR
;
A
#
# COMPACT_ATOMS: atom_id res chain seq x y z
N MET A 1 17.73 18.08 -0.33
CA MET A 1 17.76 17.58 -1.73
C MET A 1 16.68 18.30 -2.49
N THR A 2 17.01 19.02 -3.56
CA THR A 2 16.01 19.62 -4.44
C THR A 2 15.53 18.54 -5.40
N ILE A 3 14.26 18.14 -5.29
CA ILE A 3 13.64 17.15 -6.18
C ILE A 3 13.25 17.90 -7.46
N THR A 4 13.76 17.47 -8.62
CA THR A 4 13.36 18.03 -9.93
C THR A 4 11.99 17.51 -10.34
N GLU A 5 11.26 18.22 -11.22
CA GLU A 5 9.95 17.80 -11.71
C GLU A 5 9.98 16.41 -12.36
N GLU A 6 11.00 16.12 -13.17
CA GLU A 6 11.21 14.80 -13.78
C GLU A 6 11.42 13.69 -12.73
N LYS A 7 12.18 13.98 -11.65
CA LYS A 7 12.32 13.03 -10.54
C LYS A 7 11.01 12.83 -9.80
N LEU A 8 10.20 13.87 -9.68
CA LEU A 8 8.89 13.78 -9.06
C LEU A 8 7.96 12.89 -9.89
N GLU A 9 7.88 13.08 -11.21
CA GLU A 9 7.07 12.21 -12.08
C GLU A 9 7.47 10.74 -11.99
N ASN A 10 8.77 10.45 -11.96
CA ASN A 10 9.29 9.09 -11.80
C ASN A 10 8.97 8.48 -10.42
N ILE A 11 9.03 9.27 -9.34
CA ILE A 11 8.59 8.85 -8.00
C ILE A 11 7.09 8.53 -7.99
N LEU A 12 6.29 9.29 -8.74
CA LEU A 12 4.85 9.11 -8.79
C LEU A 12 4.43 7.88 -9.62
N SER A 13 5.22 7.52 -10.63
CA SER A 13 4.94 6.44 -11.59
C SER A 13 5.55 5.08 -11.22
N SER A 14 6.73 5.04 -10.59
CA SER A 14 7.43 3.79 -10.19
C SER A 14 7.64 3.69 -8.67
N PRO A 15 7.02 2.72 -7.99
CA PRO A 15 7.29 2.41 -6.59
C PRO A 15 8.76 2.04 -6.30
N GLU A 16 9.45 1.42 -7.26
CA GLU A 16 10.84 1.02 -7.16
C GLU A 16 11.77 2.24 -7.13
N GLU A 17 11.51 3.24 -7.97
CA GLU A 17 12.25 4.50 -7.98
C GLU A 17 12.04 5.27 -6.67
N ALA A 18 10.78 5.34 -6.22
CA ALA A 18 10.44 5.95 -4.94
C ALA A 18 11.20 5.30 -3.77
N ALA A 19 11.34 3.97 -3.79
CA ALA A 19 12.09 3.25 -2.77
C ALA A 19 13.57 3.62 -2.83
N ARG A 20 14.16 3.62 -4.04
CA ARG A 20 15.57 3.93 -4.25
C ARG A 20 15.95 5.33 -3.77
N ILE A 21 15.11 6.33 -4.06
CA ILE A 21 15.33 7.73 -3.62
C ILE A 21 15.27 7.85 -2.09
N ALA A 22 14.47 7.01 -1.43
CA ALA A 22 14.41 6.91 0.02
C ALA A 22 15.51 6.05 0.65
N ASP A 23 16.50 5.59 -0.13
CA ASP A 23 17.52 4.62 0.28
C ASP A 23 16.92 3.28 0.80
N LEU A 24 15.79 2.89 0.19
CA LEU A 24 15.05 1.67 0.48
C LEU A 24 15.09 0.68 -0.69
N ILE A 25 14.99 -0.60 -0.37
CA ILE A 25 14.86 -1.68 -1.34
C ILE A 25 13.37 -1.98 -1.54
N TYR A 26 12.96 -2.00 -2.80
CA TYR A 26 11.62 -2.45 -3.15
C TYR A 26 11.54 -3.98 -3.02
N VAL A 27 10.64 -4.49 -2.16
CA VAL A 27 10.48 -5.91 -1.87
C VAL A 27 8.99 -6.26 -1.83
N THR A 28 8.62 -7.37 -2.47
CA THR A 28 7.27 -7.96 -2.33
C THR A 28 7.25 -8.98 -1.19
N ASP A 29 6.07 -9.41 -0.79
CA ASP A 29 5.86 -10.45 0.24
C ASP A 29 6.58 -11.76 -0.06
N GLU A 30 6.76 -12.12 -1.34
CA GLU A 30 7.54 -13.28 -1.78
C GLU A 30 9.01 -13.23 -1.33
N HIS A 31 9.54 -12.04 -1.08
CA HIS A 31 10.91 -11.83 -0.61
C HIS A 31 11.04 -11.89 0.92
N LEU A 32 9.94 -11.98 1.67
CA LEU A 32 9.96 -12.00 3.13
C LEU A 32 10.19 -13.42 3.65
N THR A 33 11.39 -13.66 4.20
CA THR A 33 11.87 -15.01 4.54
C THR A 33 11.84 -15.35 6.02
N ILE A 34 11.60 -14.37 6.91
CA ILE A 34 11.62 -14.59 8.35
C ILE A 34 10.20 -14.85 8.84
N CYS A 35 9.95 -16.04 9.38
CA CYS A 35 8.67 -16.42 9.98
C CYS A 35 8.61 -16.11 11.48
N ARG A 36 7.45 -15.67 11.96
CA ARG A 36 7.15 -15.58 13.41
C ARG A 36 6.30 -16.79 13.81
N LYS A 37 6.73 -17.52 14.84
CA LYS A 37 5.99 -18.65 15.43
C LYS A 37 5.67 -18.35 16.89
N LYS A 38 4.49 -18.73 17.37
CA LYS A 38 4.11 -18.61 18.78
C LYS A 38 4.89 -19.65 19.60
N HIS A 39 5.43 -19.26 20.74
CA HIS A 39 6.16 -20.16 21.63
C HIS A 39 5.97 -19.75 23.10
N GLY A 40 5.27 -20.59 23.87
CA GLY A 40 4.89 -20.28 25.25
C GLY A 40 4.11 -18.97 25.34
N LYS A 41 4.60 -18.03 26.16
CA LYS A 41 4.00 -16.69 26.36
C LYS A 41 4.47 -15.64 25.34
N GLY A 42 5.29 -16.01 24.36
CA GLY A 42 5.89 -15.07 23.41
C GLY A 42 5.99 -15.64 21.99
N PHE A 43 6.98 -15.13 21.26
CA PHE A 43 7.24 -15.51 19.87
C PHE A 43 8.69 -15.93 19.66
N THR A 44 8.89 -16.88 18.77
CA THR A 44 10.19 -17.24 18.18
C THR A 44 10.20 -16.83 16.71
N TYR A 45 11.40 -16.60 16.18
CA TYR A 45 11.59 -16.20 14.80
C TYR A 45 12.47 -17.22 14.09
N CYS A 46 12.09 -17.58 12.87
CA CYS A 46 12.71 -18.62 12.09
C CYS A 46 13.04 -18.15 10.68
N LYS A 47 14.09 -18.71 10.09
CA LYS A 47 14.42 -18.60 8.67
C LYS A 47 14.86 -19.97 8.19
N ASN A 48 14.27 -20.47 7.10
CA ASN A 48 14.56 -21.81 6.56
C ASN A 48 14.52 -22.90 7.64
N ASP A 49 13.46 -22.90 8.44
CA ASP A 49 13.22 -23.78 9.60
C ASP A 49 14.25 -23.74 10.74
N LYS A 50 15.23 -22.82 10.67
CA LYS A 50 16.20 -22.60 11.73
C LYS A 50 15.81 -21.41 12.57
N THR A 51 15.86 -21.58 13.90
CA THR A 51 15.59 -20.47 14.83
C THR A 51 16.69 -19.42 14.74
N ILE A 52 16.30 -18.16 14.60
CA ILE A 52 17.20 -17.01 14.57
C ILE A 52 17.74 -16.77 15.99
N LYS A 53 19.07 -16.80 16.13
CA LYS A 53 19.78 -16.50 17.40
C LYS A 53 20.51 -15.15 17.39
N SER A 54 20.56 -14.48 16.24
CA SER A 54 21.24 -13.18 16.11
C SER A 54 20.56 -12.12 16.97
N LYS A 55 21.27 -11.61 17.97
CA LYS A 55 20.77 -10.55 18.88
C LYS A 55 20.39 -9.28 18.12
N GLN A 56 21.16 -8.90 17.11
CA GLN A 56 20.91 -7.71 16.30
C GLN A 56 19.60 -7.84 15.50
N LEU A 57 19.40 -8.99 14.86
CA LEU A 57 18.19 -9.25 14.08
C LEU A 57 16.95 -9.32 14.98
N LEU A 58 17.06 -9.98 16.14
CA LEU A 58 15.97 -10.05 17.12
C LEU A 58 15.64 -8.67 17.71
N LYS A 59 16.64 -7.81 17.94
CA LYS A 59 16.43 -6.43 18.39
C LYS A 59 15.64 -5.63 17.34
N ARG A 60 16.06 -5.67 16.07
CA ARG A 60 15.34 -5.02 14.97
C ARG A 60 13.89 -5.49 14.87
N ILE A 61 13.66 -6.81 14.92
CA ILE A 61 12.30 -7.36 14.81
C ILE A 61 11.39 -6.87 15.96
N LYS A 62 11.93 -6.71 17.17
CA LYS A 62 11.18 -6.15 18.30
C LYS A 62 10.82 -4.67 18.08
N GLU A 63 11.73 -3.89 17.50
CA GLU A 63 11.52 -2.47 17.16
C GLU A 63 10.44 -2.26 16.09
N LEU A 64 10.12 -3.30 15.30
CA LEU A 64 9.02 -3.24 14.33
C LEU A 64 7.63 -3.20 14.99
N VAL A 65 7.52 -3.53 16.28
CA VAL A 65 6.25 -3.53 17.06
C VAL A 65 5.12 -4.24 16.31
N ILE A 66 5.41 -5.43 15.77
CA ILE A 66 4.40 -6.21 15.03
C ILE A 66 3.31 -6.67 15.99
N PRO A 67 2.03 -6.32 15.78
CA PRO A 67 0.95 -6.64 16.71
C PRO A 67 0.90 -8.13 17.06
N PRO A 68 0.67 -8.49 18.34
CA PRO A 68 0.66 -9.88 18.79
C PRO A 68 -0.53 -10.67 18.21
N ALA A 69 -1.61 -10.00 17.84
CA ALA A 69 -2.79 -10.62 17.23
C ALA A 69 -2.55 -11.11 15.80
N TRP A 70 -1.54 -10.60 15.10
CA TRP A 70 -1.29 -11.01 13.71
C TRP A 70 -0.86 -12.48 13.61
N GLN A 71 -1.50 -13.22 12.71
CA GLN A 71 -1.16 -14.58 12.33
C GLN A 71 -0.32 -14.59 11.04
N ASP A 72 0.29 -15.74 10.72
CA ASP A 72 1.05 -15.98 9.48
C ASP A 72 2.04 -14.87 9.13
N VAL A 73 2.78 -14.40 10.14
CA VAL A 73 3.65 -13.24 9.99
C VAL A 73 4.95 -13.63 9.28
N LEU A 74 5.22 -12.93 8.18
CA LEU A 74 6.48 -12.94 7.46
C LEU A 74 7.15 -11.57 7.60
N ILE A 75 8.47 -11.55 7.74
CA ILE A 75 9.26 -10.36 8.03
C ILE A 75 10.40 -10.28 7.02
N ALA A 76 10.69 -9.07 6.54
CA ALA A 76 11.76 -8.82 5.59
C ALA A 76 13.11 -9.01 6.27
N GLU A 77 14.06 -9.64 5.59
CA GLU A 77 15.43 -9.75 6.05
C GLU A 77 16.18 -8.40 6.03
N PRO A 78 16.21 -7.65 4.91
CA PRO A 78 16.86 -6.35 4.87
C PRO A 78 16.12 -5.34 5.75
N ALA A 79 16.87 -4.62 6.59
CA ALA A 79 16.32 -3.56 7.44
C ALA A 79 15.81 -2.37 6.61
N ASN A 80 16.34 -2.15 5.42
CA ASN A 80 15.93 -1.10 4.49
C ASN A 80 14.92 -1.58 3.43
N GLY A 81 14.27 -2.74 3.61
CA GLY A 81 13.11 -3.11 2.78
C GLY A 81 11.95 -2.14 3.01
N HIS A 82 11.34 -1.60 1.96
CA HIS A 82 10.21 -0.67 2.14
C HIS A 82 9.01 -1.35 2.82
N LEU A 83 8.79 -2.64 2.55
CA LEU A 83 7.87 -3.53 3.24
C LEU A 83 8.65 -4.31 4.30
N GLN A 84 8.29 -4.14 5.57
CA GLN A 84 9.01 -4.72 6.71
C GLN A 84 8.37 -6.02 7.20
N ALA A 85 7.05 -6.11 7.21
CA ALA A 85 6.34 -7.33 7.59
C ALA A 85 4.98 -7.43 6.90
N VAL A 86 4.51 -8.66 6.74
CA VAL A 86 3.13 -8.97 6.39
C VAL A 86 2.56 -9.97 7.38
N GLY A 87 1.24 -10.02 7.49
CA GLY A 87 0.54 -11.04 8.28
C GLY A 87 -0.94 -11.05 7.98
N ARG A 88 -1.69 -11.74 8.84
CA ARG A 88 -3.16 -11.81 8.85
C ARG A 88 -3.69 -11.24 10.15
N ASP A 89 -4.68 -10.36 10.10
CA ASP A 89 -5.35 -9.89 11.31
C ASP A 89 -6.43 -10.87 11.81
N GLU A 90 -7.13 -10.50 12.88
CA GLU A 90 -8.19 -11.32 13.49
C GLU A 90 -9.38 -11.62 12.57
N LYS A 91 -9.50 -10.89 11.45
CA LYS A 91 -10.54 -11.09 10.42
C LYS A 91 -9.98 -11.75 9.16
N ASP A 92 -8.80 -12.38 9.27
CA ASP A 92 -8.02 -13.01 8.20
C ASP A 92 -7.67 -12.06 7.04
N ARG A 93 -7.65 -10.75 7.31
CA ARG A 93 -7.26 -9.75 6.30
C ARG A 93 -5.75 -9.67 6.27
N LYS A 94 -5.19 -9.67 5.06
CA LYS A 94 -3.76 -9.42 4.87
C LYS A 94 -3.43 -7.99 5.31
N VAL A 95 -2.45 -7.90 6.21
CA VAL A 95 -1.97 -6.65 6.81
C VAL A 95 -0.49 -6.49 6.55
N TYR A 96 -0.05 -5.23 6.49
CA TYR A 96 1.29 -4.84 6.06
C TYR A 96 1.88 -3.87 7.09
N LEU A 97 3.18 -3.99 7.33
CA LEU A 97 3.99 -3.05 8.08
C LEU A 97 5.05 -2.50 7.14
N TYR A 98 5.09 -1.19 6.93
CA TYR A 98 6.06 -0.53 6.05
C TYR A 98 7.16 0.19 6.86
N HIS A 99 8.28 0.43 6.21
CA HIS A 99 9.35 1.29 6.73
C HIS A 99 8.85 2.72 6.96
N GLU A 100 9.32 3.38 8.01
CA GLU A 100 8.85 4.71 8.38
C GLU A 100 9.10 5.74 7.26
N THR A 101 10.30 5.76 6.69
CA THR A 101 10.65 6.61 5.54
C THR A 101 9.75 6.37 4.34
N TRP A 102 9.35 5.12 4.09
CA TRP A 102 8.41 4.81 3.02
C TRP A 102 7.06 5.47 3.27
N ASN A 103 6.51 5.32 4.48
CA ASN A 103 5.23 5.95 4.85
C ASN A 103 5.29 7.48 4.71
N LYS A 104 6.37 8.12 5.17
CA LYS A 104 6.57 9.58 5.01
C LYS A 104 6.56 9.99 3.54
N LEU A 105 7.37 9.35 2.71
CA LEU A 105 7.44 9.64 1.27
C LEU A 105 6.09 9.45 0.58
N ARG A 106 5.38 8.35 0.87
CA ARG A 106 4.07 8.05 0.25
C ARG A 106 2.98 9.03 0.69
N ASN A 107 3.05 9.51 1.93
CA ASN A 107 2.12 10.53 2.43
C ASN A 107 2.36 11.89 1.76
N GLU A 108 3.62 12.31 1.59
CA GLU A 108 3.97 13.58 0.92
C GLU A 108 3.60 13.55 -0.57
N THR A 109 3.98 12.49 -1.27
CA THR A 109 3.72 12.34 -2.71
C THR A 109 2.22 12.23 -3.05
N LYS A 110 1.38 11.81 -2.11
CA LYS A 110 -0.09 11.77 -2.28
C LYS A 110 -0.66 13.17 -2.59
N PHE A 111 -0.15 14.21 -1.96
CA PHE A 111 -0.63 15.58 -2.19
C PHE A 111 -0.29 16.07 -3.61
N LEU A 112 0.87 15.67 -4.11
CA LEU A 112 1.32 16.02 -5.47
C LEU A 112 0.46 15.32 -6.53
N LYS A 113 0.06 14.05 -6.30
CA LYS A 113 -0.94 13.38 -7.15
C LYS A 113 -2.28 14.08 -7.17
N LEU A 114 -2.70 14.66 -6.06
CA LEU A 114 -3.97 15.38 -5.97
C LEU A 114 -3.94 16.66 -6.81
N ALA A 115 -2.85 17.42 -6.78
CA ALA A 115 -2.66 18.59 -7.64
C ALA A 115 -2.69 18.22 -9.13
N ALA A 116 -1.97 17.16 -9.52
CA ALA A 116 -2.00 16.65 -10.89
C ALA A 116 -3.40 16.19 -11.32
N PHE A 117 -4.13 15.50 -10.43
CA PHE A 117 -5.51 15.10 -10.67
C PHE A 117 -6.45 16.31 -10.84
N ALA A 118 -6.28 17.36 -10.04
CA ALA A 118 -7.09 18.58 -10.12
C ALA A 118 -6.96 19.27 -11.48
N ASN A 119 -5.79 19.21 -12.13
CA ASN A 119 -5.57 19.77 -13.46
C ASN A 119 -6.34 19.02 -14.56
N VAL A 120 -6.51 17.71 -14.41
CA VAL A 120 -7.22 16.86 -15.39
C VAL A 120 -8.72 16.74 -15.08
N LEU A 121 -9.13 17.07 -13.86
CA LEU A 121 -10.52 16.98 -13.40
C LEU A 121 -11.54 17.71 -14.30
N PRO A 122 -11.28 18.91 -14.86
CA PRO A 122 -12.20 19.55 -15.79
C PRO A 122 -12.47 18.73 -17.07
N GLU A 123 -11.45 18.06 -17.60
CA GLU A 123 -11.58 17.20 -18.79
C GLU A 123 -12.41 15.96 -18.47
N ILE A 124 -12.18 15.35 -17.30
CA ILE A 124 -12.98 14.22 -16.81
C ILE A 124 -14.45 14.61 -16.69
N ARG A 125 -14.74 15.76 -16.06
CA ARG A 125 -16.12 16.26 -15.91
C ARG A 125 -16.80 16.49 -17.26
N LYS A 126 -16.09 17.12 -18.20
CA LYS A 126 -16.59 17.32 -19.57
C LYS A 126 -16.94 15.99 -20.25
N GLN A 127 -16.09 14.98 -20.10
CA GLN A 127 -16.35 13.66 -20.69
C GLN A 127 -17.54 12.96 -20.03
N VAL A 128 -17.67 13.08 -18.70
CA VAL A 128 -18.81 12.55 -17.94
C VAL A 128 -20.11 13.19 -18.41
N ASP A 129 -20.16 14.52 -18.57
CA ASP A 129 -21.35 15.24 -19.02
C ASP A 129 -21.75 14.80 -20.43
N GLN A 130 -20.80 14.69 -21.36
CA GLN A 130 -21.04 14.17 -22.71
C GLN A 130 -21.62 12.75 -22.72
N ASP A 131 -21.09 11.86 -21.88
CA ASP A 131 -21.57 10.47 -21.80
C ASP A 131 -22.96 10.38 -21.12
N LEU A 132 -23.28 11.29 -20.19
CA LEU A 132 -24.59 11.38 -19.55
C LEU A 132 -25.67 11.91 -20.51
N ASP A 133 -25.33 12.80 -21.42
CA ASP A 133 -26.26 13.36 -22.42
C ASP A 133 -26.65 12.36 -23.52
N ALA A 134 -25.95 11.22 -23.63
CA ALA A 134 -26.27 10.21 -24.64
C ALA A 134 -27.72 9.71 -24.50
N PRO A 135 -28.50 9.60 -25.60
CA PRO A 135 -29.93 9.29 -25.53
C PRO A 135 -30.21 7.87 -25.04
N GLN A 136 -29.30 6.93 -25.31
CA GLN A 136 -29.45 5.52 -24.93
C GLN A 136 -28.63 5.19 -23.68
N MET A 137 -29.11 4.23 -22.88
CA MET A 137 -28.40 3.73 -21.71
C MET A 137 -27.26 2.79 -22.10
N THR A 138 -26.16 3.36 -22.59
CA THR A 138 -24.95 2.63 -22.96
C THR A 138 -24.09 2.32 -21.74
N LYS A 139 -23.13 1.39 -21.87
CA LYS A 139 -22.13 1.12 -20.84
C LYS A 139 -21.39 2.40 -20.41
N ARG A 140 -21.05 3.29 -21.36
CA ARG A 140 -20.40 4.57 -21.07
C ARG A 140 -21.27 5.48 -20.22
N LYS A 141 -22.56 5.60 -20.53
CA LYS A 141 -23.51 6.38 -19.74
C LYS A 141 -23.66 5.85 -18.31
N VAL A 142 -23.71 4.53 -18.14
CA VAL A 142 -23.74 3.90 -16.81
C VAL A 142 -22.45 4.21 -16.02
N LEU A 143 -21.28 4.11 -16.65
CA LEU A 143 -20.00 4.47 -16.02
C LEU A 143 -19.96 5.95 -15.63
N ALA A 144 -20.40 6.85 -16.51
CA ALA A 144 -20.46 8.29 -16.24
C ALA A 144 -21.40 8.60 -15.06
N LEU A 145 -22.54 7.91 -14.96
CA LEU A 145 -23.45 8.02 -13.83
C LEU A 145 -22.78 7.59 -12.51
N VAL A 146 -22.06 6.46 -12.51
CA VAL A 146 -21.32 6.00 -11.33
C VAL A 146 -20.24 7.01 -10.93
N VAL A 147 -19.48 7.54 -11.89
CA VAL A 147 -18.46 8.55 -11.64
C VAL A 147 -19.07 9.83 -11.06
N ARG A 148 -20.17 10.33 -11.63
CA ARG A 148 -20.90 11.50 -11.10
C ARG A 148 -21.42 11.24 -9.69
N LEU A 149 -21.99 10.06 -9.42
CA LEU A 149 -22.46 9.71 -8.08
C LEU A 149 -21.30 9.70 -7.07
N MET A 150 -20.16 9.10 -7.43
CA MET A 150 -18.97 9.12 -6.59
C MET A 150 -18.45 10.54 -6.31
N GLU A 151 -18.49 11.42 -7.31
CA GLU A 151 -18.09 12.82 -7.16
C GLU A 151 -19.00 13.59 -6.20
N GLU A 152 -20.32 13.49 -6.36
CA GLU A 152 -21.27 14.28 -5.57
C GLU A 152 -21.42 13.75 -4.13
N THR A 153 -21.32 12.43 -3.94
CA THR A 153 -21.62 11.79 -2.65
C THR A 153 -20.38 11.34 -1.90
N HIS A 154 -19.20 11.36 -2.54
CA HIS A 154 -17.93 10.84 -1.99
C HIS A 154 -17.98 9.37 -1.56
N ILE A 155 -18.93 8.59 -2.09
CA ILE A 155 -19.01 7.16 -1.83
C ILE A 155 -17.80 6.44 -2.44
N ARG A 156 -17.42 5.34 -1.80
CA ARG A 156 -16.42 4.41 -2.35
C ARG A 156 -17.06 3.58 -3.47
N VAL A 157 -16.24 3.14 -4.42
CA VAL A 157 -16.65 2.19 -5.48
C VAL A 157 -17.33 0.95 -4.91
N GLY A 158 -16.87 0.47 -3.75
CA GLY A 158 -17.32 -0.79 -3.17
C GLY A 158 -16.51 -1.99 -3.68
N ASN A 159 -16.73 -3.14 -3.06
CA ASN A 159 -16.11 -4.40 -3.44
C ASN A 159 -17.02 -5.55 -2.98
N ASP A 160 -17.30 -6.50 -3.88
CA ASP A 160 -18.20 -7.64 -3.67
C ASP A 160 -17.84 -8.47 -2.43
N CYS A 161 -16.55 -8.61 -2.12
CA CYS A 161 -16.08 -9.32 -0.93
C CYS A 161 -16.55 -8.67 0.38
N TYR A 162 -16.75 -7.35 0.37
CA TYR A 162 -17.26 -6.60 1.53
C TYR A 162 -18.79 -6.49 1.52
N ALA A 163 -19.43 -6.54 0.36
CA ALA A 163 -20.90 -6.47 0.25
C ALA A 163 -21.61 -7.76 0.69
N LYS A 164 -20.92 -8.91 0.65
CA LYS A 164 -21.47 -10.23 1.05
C LYS A 164 -21.31 -10.55 2.55
N ARG A 165 -20.73 -9.65 3.33
CA ARG A 165 -20.55 -9.78 4.78
C ARG A 165 -21.64 -8.98 5.50
#